data_AF-A0A239LHD2-F1
#
_entry.id   AF-A0A239LHD2-F1
#
_cell.length_a   1.000
_cell.length_b   1.000
_cell.length_c   1.000
_cell.angle_alpha   90.00
_cell.angle_beta   90.00
_cell.angle_gamma   90.00
#
_symmetry.space_group_name_H-M   'P 1'
#
loop_
_entity.id
_entity.type
_entity.pdbx_description
1 polymer ?
#
loop_
_entity_poly.entity_id
_entity_poly.type
_entity_poly.pdbx_seq_one_letter_code
_entity_poly.pdbx_strand_id
1 'polypeptide(L)'
;MTAPDQDIPPEPAPRDYDRVSHGYAPEGRAEAPPPEPLDAIVRDVVVNLSATAQAEMALLEARGSLAWHAIKWTAGWGFVAACALLVAMLAIAFGAIMVLAPRVGPLAATLIVFGALIALAAFTAWRALHHWRDLRTALRRDLAHEVGEEE
;
A
#
# COMPACT_ATOMS: atom_id res chain seq x y z
N MET A 1 8.04 -17.25 74.19
CA MET A 1 7.19 -18.31 73.60
C MET A 1 6.31 -17.61 72.57
N THR A 2 6.27 -17.86 71.27
CA THR A 2 6.99 -18.69 70.29
C THR A 2 6.62 -18.08 68.90
N ALA A 3 7.39 -18.38 67.86
CA ALA A 3 7.51 -17.75 66.52
C ALA A 3 6.24 -17.36 65.73
N PRO A 4 6.35 -16.42 64.75
CA PRO A 4 5.34 -16.17 63.73
C PRO A 4 5.43 -17.28 62.67
N ASP A 5 4.30 -17.76 62.17
CA ASP A 5 4.29 -18.76 61.12
C ASP A 5 3.35 -18.35 59.98
N GLN A 6 3.92 -18.45 58.77
CA GLN A 6 3.30 -18.46 57.45
C GLN A 6 2.91 -17.10 56.82
N ASP A 7 3.94 -16.41 56.31
CA ASP A 7 3.89 -15.77 54.99
C ASP A 7 3.59 -16.85 53.93
N ILE A 8 2.35 -16.97 53.49
CA ILE A 8 2.01 -17.64 52.23
C ILE A 8 1.25 -16.61 51.39
N PRO A 9 1.90 -15.99 50.39
CA PRO A 9 1.18 -15.26 49.35
C PRO A 9 0.12 -16.17 48.72
N PRO A 10 -1.12 -15.71 48.52
CA PRO A 10 -2.13 -16.50 47.85
C PRO A 10 -1.60 -16.96 46.50
N GLU A 11 -1.73 -18.25 46.22
CA GLU A 11 -1.30 -18.87 44.97
C GLU A 11 -1.86 -18.05 43.80
N PRO A 12 -1.02 -17.57 42.87
CA PRO A 12 -1.49 -16.74 41.78
C PRO A 12 -2.48 -17.57 40.95
N ALA A 13 -3.74 -17.12 40.92
CA ALA A 13 -4.78 -17.73 40.13
C ALA A 13 -4.27 -17.96 38.69
N PRO A 14 -4.58 -19.12 38.07
CA PRO A 14 -4.11 -19.44 36.73
C PRO A 14 -4.52 -18.30 35.79
N ARG A 15 -3.52 -17.65 35.19
CA ARG A 15 -3.73 -16.52 34.31
C ARG A 15 -4.48 -17.02 33.08
N ASP A 16 -5.66 -16.47 32.82
CA ASP A 16 -6.56 -16.78 31.70
C ASP A 16 -5.92 -16.61 30.30
N TYR A 17 -4.71 -16.04 30.24
CA TYR A 17 -3.90 -15.95 29.02
C TYR A 17 -3.18 -17.26 28.65
N ASP A 18 -3.15 -18.26 29.53
CA ASP A 18 -2.56 -19.59 29.28
C ASP A 18 -3.46 -20.48 28.41
N ARG A 19 -4.62 -19.95 27.99
CA ARG A 19 -5.59 -20.59 27.11
C ARG A 19 -5.40 -20.25 25.63
N VAL A 20 -4.34 -19.51 25.29
CA VAL A 20 -3.90 -19.37 23.90
C VAL A 20 -3.37 -20.73 23.46
N SER A 21 -4.23 -21.48 22.77
CA SER A 21 -3.87 -22.71 22.09
C SER A 21 -2.71 -22.42 21.14
N HIS A 22 -1.49 -22.80 21.53
CA HIS A 22 -0.40 -23.00 20.59
C HIS A 22 -0.74 -24.25 19.79
N GLY A 23 -1.58 -24.09 18.76
CA GLY A 23 -2.00 -25.14 17.83
C GLY A 23 -0.85 -25.72 16.98
N TYR A 24 0.38 -25.63 17.46
CA TYR A 24 1.55 -26.22 16.84
C TYR A 24 2.52 -26.67 17.94
N ALA A 25 2.46 -27.96 18.28
CA ALA A 25 3.49 -28.63 19.06
C ALA A 25 4.40 -29.39 18.07
N PRO A 26 5.59 -28.86 17.73
CA PRO A 26 6.49 -29.48 16.74
C PRO A 26 7.16 -30.78 17.21
N GLU A 27 6.94 -31.21 18.47
CA GLU A 27 7.67 -32.33 19.07
C GLU A 27 6.98 -33.70 18.91
N GLY A 28 5.88 -33.77 18.17
CA GLY A 28 5.41 -35.04 17.62
C GLY A 28 6.10 -35.27 16.29
N ARG A 29 7.04 -36.23 16.20
CA ARG A 29 7.58 -36.68 14.91
C ARG A 29 6.39 -36.93 13.99
N ALA A 30 6.29 -36.15 12.91
CA ALA A 30 5.27 -36.33 11.88
C ALA A 30 5.31 -37.80 11.46
N GLU A 31 4.32 -38.57 11.89
CA GLU A 31 4.12 -39.92 11.39
C GLU A 31 3.87 -39.73 9.90
N ALA A 32 4.74 -40.29 9.07
CA ALA A 32 4.66 -40.11 7.63
C ALA A 32 3.23 -40.49 7.22
N PRO A 33 2.45 -39.56 6.66
CA PRO A 33 1.07 -39.84 6.32
C PRO A 33 1.05 -41.10 5.43
N PRO A 34 0.09 -42.03 5.62
CA PRO A 34 -0.06 -43.16 4.71
C PRO A 34 -0.06 -42.61 3.28
N PRO A 35 0.59 -43.28 2.31
CA PRO A 35 0.83 -42.72 0.99
C PRO A 35 -0.49 -42.37 0.33
N GLU A 36 -0.87 -41.11 0.45
CA GLU A 36 -2.07 -40.60 -0.20
C GLU A 36 -1.79 -40.55 -1.69
N PRO A 37 -2.78 -40.92 -2.51
CA PRO A 37 -2.59 -40.85 -3.94
C PRO A 37 -2.36 -39.38 -4.32
N LEU A 38 -1.48 -39.15 -5.29
CA LEU A 38 -1.03 -37.81 -5.68
C LEU A 38 -2.20 -36.88 -6.04
N ASP A 39 -3.32 -37.43 -6.52
CA ASP A 39 -4.53 -36.67 -6.85
C ASP A 39 -5.20 -36.06 -5.61
N ALA A 40 -5.13 -36.71 -4.46
CA ALA A 40 -5.66 -36.20 -3.20
C ALA A 40 -4.81 -35.02 -2.70
N ILE A 41 -3.49 -35.12 -2.81
CA ILE A 41 -2.53 -34.07 -2.40
C ILE A 41 -2.70 -32.82 -3.28
N VAL A 42 -2.76 -32.99 -4.60
CA VAL A 42 -2.97 -31.86 -5.53
C VAL A 42 -4.33 -31.20 -5.27
N ARG A 43 -5.37 -32.00 -5.02
CA ARG A 43 -6.69 -31.48 -4.70
C ARG A 43 -6.69 -30.65 -3.42
N ASP A 44 -6.01 -31.12 -2.38
CA ASP A 44 -5.91 -30.42 -1.10
C ASP A 44 -5.16 -29.08 -1.23
N VAL A 45 -4.04 -29.07 -1.97
CA VAL A 45 -3.30 -27.83 -2.25
C VAL A 45 -4.16 -26.84 -3.03
N VAL A 46 -4.85 -27.28 -4.09
CA VAL A 46 -5.73 -26.41 -4.88
C VAL A 46 -6.86 -25.84 -4.02
N VAL A 47 -7.46 -26.67 -3.16
CA VAL A 47 -8.51 -26.23 -2.24
C VAL A 47 -7.97 -25.19 -1.25
N ASN A 48 -6.82 -25.45 -0.64
CA ASN A 48 -6.22 -24.54 0.34
C ASN A 48 -5.76 -23.21 -0.29
N LEU A 49 -5.18 -23.25 -1.49
CA LEU A 49 -4.84 -22.05 -2.25
C LEU A 49 -6.08 -21.24 -2.63
N SER A 50 -7.15 -21.92 -3.07
CA SER A 50 -8.41 -21.26 -3.41
C SER A 50 -9.05 -20.59 -2.18
N ALA A 51 -9.01 -21.25 -1.03
CA ALA A 51 -9.51 -20.70 0.23
C ALA A 51 -8.69 -19.49 0.70
N THR A 52 -7.37 -19.55 0.54
CA THR A 52 -6.45 -18.46 0.86
C THR A 52 -6.66 -17.27 -0.07
N ALA A 53 -6.79 -17.51 -1.38
CA ALA A 53 -7.09 -16.47 -2.36
C ALA A 53 -8.44 -15.79 -2.09
N GLN A 54 -9.45 -16.57 -1.68
CA GLN A 54 -10.76 -16.05 -1.33
C GLN A 54 -10.73 -15.19 -0.05
N ALA A 55 -9.88 -15.53 0.91
CA ALA A 55 -9.64 -14.73 2.11
C ALA A 55 -8.94 -13.39 1.80
N GLU A 56 -7.94 -13.40 0.91
CA GLU A 56 -7.26 -12.18 0.45
C GLU A 56 -8.20 -11.27 -0.36
N MET A 57 -9.05 -11.84 -1.21
CA MET A 57 -10.10 -11.09 -1.90
C MET A 57 -11.07 -10.42 -0.92
N ALA A 58 -11.50 -11.13 0.14
CA ALA A 58 -12.36 -10.57 1.18
C ALA A 58 -11.65 -9.43 1.94
N LEU A 59 -10.34 -9.53 2.14
CA LEU A 59 -9.51 -8.49 2.77
C LEU A 59 -9.37 -7.25 1.88
N LEU A 60 -9.17 -7.45 0.57
CA LEU A 60 -9.15 -6.40 -0.46
C LEU A 60 -10.50 -5.69 -0.57
N GLU A 61 -11.61 -6.42 -0.47
CA GLU A 61 -12.95 -5.85 -0.51
C GLU A 61 -13.24 -5.02 0.74
N ALA A 62 -12.87 -5.52 1.93
CA ALA A 62 -12.99 -4.78 3.19
C ALA A 62 -12.14 -3.51 3.18
N ARG A 63 -10.86 -3.60 2.75
CA ARG A 63 -9.99 -2.42 2.60
C ARG A 63 -10.45 -1.51 1.48
N GLY A 64 -11.04 -2.05 0.41
CA GLY A 64 -11.63 -1.29 -0.69
C GLY A 64 -12.80 -0.43 -0.20
N SER A 65 -13.63 -0.96 0.70
CA SER A 65 -14.73 -0.22 1.31
C SER A 65 -14.25 0.96 2.19
N LEU A 66 -13.15 0.79 2.92
CA LEU A 66 -12.49 1.83 3.71
C LEU A 66 -11.74 2.84 2.83
N ALA A 67 -11.05 2.35 1.80
CA ALA A 67 -10.36 3.18 0.82
C ALA A 67 -11.34 4.09 0.09
N TRP A 68 -12.56 3.65 -0.18
CA TRP A 68 -13.56 4.46 -0.86
C TRP A 68 -13.89 5.77 -0.13
N HIS A 69 -13.94 5.73 1.21
CA HIS A 69 -14.22 6.92 2.01
C HIS A 69 -13.02 7.87 2.05
N ALA A 70 -11.81 7.32 2.20
CA ALA A 70 -10.57 8.10 2.15
C ALA A 70 -10.35 8.72 0.76
N ILE A 71 -10.65 7.98 -0.32
CA ILE A 71 -10.56 8.44 -1.71
C ILE A 71 -11.53 9.59 -1.94
N LYS A 72 -12.78 9.51 -1.48
CA LYS A 72 -13.73 10.62 -1.65
C LYS A 72 -13.30 11.89 -0.93
N TRP A 73 -12.83 11.77 0.32
CA TRP A 73 -12.38 12.93 1.09
C TRP A 73 -11.12 13.55 0.47
N THR A 74 -10.13 12.72 0.14
CA THR A 74 -8.89 13.19 -0.50
C THR A 74 -9.12 13.70 -1.93
N ALA A 75 -10.05 13.12 -2.69
CA ALA A 75 -10.44 13.62 -4.00
C ALA A 75 -11.06 15.01 -3.93
N GLY A 76 -11.88 15.29 -2.91
CA GLY A 76 -12.43 16.63 -2.69
C GLY A 76 -11.33 17.68 -2.47
N TRP A 77 -10.40 17.41 -1.57
CA TRP A 77 -9.26 18.31 -1.32
C TRP A 77 -8.29 18.38 -2.50
N GLY A 78 -8.09 17.28 -3.22
CA GLY A 78 -7.29 17.24 -4.44
C GLY A 78 -7.86 18.12 -5.55
N PHE A 79 -9.19 18.10 -5.72
CA PHE A 79 -9.86 18.98 -6.68
C PHE A 79 -9.70 20.46 -6.32
N VAL A 80 -9.90 20.82 -5.04
CA VAL A 80 -9.71 22.19 -4.56
C VAL A 80 -8.25 22.64 -4.77
N ALA A 81 -7.29 21.79 -4.44
CA ALA A 81 -5.88 22.08 -4.67
C ALA A 81 -5.55 22.24 -6.16
N ALA A 82 -6.13 21.40 -7.04
CA ALA A 82 -5.96 21.52 -8.48
C ALA A 82 -6.54 22.85 -9.01
N CYS A 83 -7.74 23.24 -8.57
CA CYS A 83 -8.31 24.55 -8.92
C CYS A 83 -7.45 25.72 -8.43
N ALA A 84 -6.97 25.66 -7.17
CA ALA A 84 -6.09 26.69 -6.63
C ALA A 84 -4.77 26.78 -7.43
N LEU A 85 -4.21 25.64 -7.84
CA LEU A 85 -3.00 25.58 -8.65
C LEU A 85 -3.21 26.15 -10.06
N LEU A 86 -4.38 25.92 -10.67
CA LEU A 86 -4.74 26.56 -11.95
C LEU A 86 -4.80 28.08 -11.82
N VAL A 87 -5.43 28.59 -10.76
CA VAL A 87 -5.50 30.05 -10.50
C VAL A 87 -4.10 30.61 -10.22
N ALA A 88 -3.28 29.91 -9.45
CA ALA A 88 -1.90 30.33 -9.19
C ALA A 88 -1.05 30.36 -10.47
N MET A 89 -1.20 29.36 -11.35
CA MET A 89 -0.53 29.34 -12.66
C MET A 89 -0.97 30.52 -13.54
N LEU A 90 -2.26 30.85 -13.53
CA LEU A 90 -2.79 32.00 -14.26
C LEU A 90 -2.22 33.32 -13.69
N ALA A 91 -2.15 33.47 -12.37
CA ALA A 91 -1.57 34.63 -11.72
C ALA A 91 -0.07 34.78 -12.06
N ILE A 92 0.69 33.68 -12.03
CA ILE A 92 2.10 33.64 -12.44
C ILE A 92 2.22 34.06 -13.91
N ALA A 93 1.35 33.58 -14.79
CA ALA A 93 1.38 33.93 -16.20
C ALA A 93 1.14 35.44 -16.42
N PHE A 94 0.09 36.01 -15.82
CA PHE A 94 -0.19 37.43 -15.93
C PHE A 94 0.91 38.31 -15.33
N GLY A 95 1.43 37.94 -14.16
CA GLY A 95 2.52 38.67 -13.50
C GLY A 95 3.80 38.65 -14.36
N ALA A 96 4.15 37.48 -14.89
CA ALA A 96 5.31 37.34 -15.77
C ALA A 96 5.14 38.16 -17.07
N ILE A 97 3.96 38.11 -17.70
CA ILE A 97 3.67 38.91 -18.90
C ILE A 97 3.78 40.41 -18.59
N MET A 98 3.22 40.90 -17.47
CA MET A 98 3.33 42.33 -17.09
C MET A 98 4.78 42.80 -16.95
N VAL A 99 5.64 41.97 -16.36
CA VAL A 99 7.05 42.30 -16.13
C VAL A 99 7.88 42.21 -17.42
N LEU A 100 7.53 41.30 -18.32
CA LEU A 100 8.32 41.03 -19.53
C LEU A 100 7.85 41.85 -20.74
N ALA A 101 6.57 42.20 -20.82
CA ALA A 101 5.97 42.98 -21.90
C ALA A 101 6.77 44.26 -22.26
N PRO A 102 7.20 45.12 -21.31
CA PRO A 102 7.96 46.33 -21.66
C PRO A 102 9.40 46.05 -22.12
N ARG A 103 9.94 44.84 -21.93
CA ARG A 103 11.33 44.50 -22.32
C ARG A 103 11.42 43.82 -23.69
N VAL A 104 10.52 42.89 -23.99
CA VAL A 104 10.60 42.04 -25.19
C VAL A 104 9.37 42.13 -26.08
N GLY A 105 8.37 42.92 -25.68
CA GLY A 105 7.09 43.03 -26.36
C GLY A 105 6.08 41.95 -25.92
N PRO A 106 4.77 42.19 -26.10
CA PRO A 106 3.72 41.32 -25.55
C PRO A 106 3.73 39.90 -26.13
N LEU A 107 3.97 39.76 -27.45
CA LEU A 107 3.94 38.47 -28.14
C LEU A 107 5.12 37.56 -27.75
N ALA A 108 6.32 38.13 -27.63
CA ALA A 108 7.48 37.35 -27.18
C ALA A 108 7.35 36.97 -25.71
N ALA A 109 6.75 37.84 -24.88
CA ALA A 109 6.52 37.56 -23.47
C ALA A 109 5.61 36.36 -23.25
N THR A 110 4.48 36.27 -23.97
CA THR A 110 3.56 35.13 -23.84
C THR A 110 4.22 33.82 -24.28
N LEU A 111 5.00 33.83 -25.36
CA LEU A 111 5.73 32.66 -25.84
C LEU A 111 6.75 32.13 -24.82
N ILE A 112 7.52 33.03 -24.18
CA ILE A 112 8.51 32.67 -23.17
C ILE A 112 7.82 32.06 -21.94
N VAL A 113 6.77 32.72 -21.44
CA VAL A 113 6.03 32.25 -20.26
C VAL A 113 5.36 30.91 -20.54
N PHE A 114 4.71 30.76 -21.70
CA PHE A 114 4.10 29.51 -22.11
C PHE A 114 5.13 28.38 -22.20
N GLY A 115 6.29 28.62 -22.82
CA GLY A 115 7.38 27.65 -22.88
C GLY A 115 7.88 27.23 -21.48
N ALA A 116 8.04 28.19 -20.57
CA ALA A 116 8.44 27.90 -19.19
C ALA A 116 7.40 27.07 -18.43
N LEU A 117 6.10 27.37 -18.61
CA LEU A 117 5.01 26.59 -17.99
C LEU A 117 4.92 25.17 -18.55
N ILE A 118 5.11 24.99 -19.86
CA ILE A 118 5.20 23.65 -20.46
C ILE A 118 6.40 22.88 -19.91
N ALA A 119 7.57 23.51 -19.82
CA ALA A 119 8.75 22.86 -19.26
C ALA A 119 8.53 22.44 -17.80
N LEU A 120 7.90 23.30 -16.99
CA LEU A 120 7.54 22.99 -15.61
C LEU A 120 6.52 21.84 -15.55
N ALA A 121 5.48 21.87 -16.37
CA ALA A 121 4.47 20.81 -16.42
C ALA A 121 5.07 19.46 -16.87
N ALA A 122 5.96 19.48 -17.86
CA ALA A 122 6.70 18.30 -18.29
C ALA A 122 7.60 17.77 -17.17
N PHE A 123 8.26 18.66 -16.42
CA PHE A 123 9.11 18.28 -15.30
C PHE A 123 8.33 17.63 -14.15
N THR A 124 7.17 18.20 -13.79
CA THR A 124 6.31 17.63 -12.74
C THR A 124 5.69 16.30 -13.18
N ALA A 125 5.22 16.21 -14.43
CA ALA A 125 4.72 14.97 -15.01
C ALA A 125 5.81 13.88 -15.07
N TRP A 126 7.03 14.24 -15.46
CA TRP A 126 8.17 13.33 -15.48
C TRP A 126 8.51 12.82 -14.08
N ARG A 127 8.54 13.70 -13.07
CA ARG A 127 8.74 13.28 -11.67
C ARG A 127 7.65 12.34 -11.18
N ALA A 128 6.39 12.62 -11.50
CA ALA A 128 5.28 11.74 -11.14
C ALA A 128 5.44 10.36 -11.81
N LEU A 129 5.77 10.33 -13.10
CA LEU A 129 6.00 9.07 -13.83
C LEU A 129 7.19 8.28 -13.28
N HIS A 130 8.26 8.95 -12.81
CA HIS A 130 9.44 8.24 -12.31
C HIS A 130 9.12 7.40 -11.08
N HIS A 131 8.33 7.93 -10.14
CA HIS A 131 7.90 7.17 -8.96
C HIS A 131 6.96 6.01 -9.31
N TRP A 132 6.16 6.14 -10.37
CA TRP A 132 5.25 5.08 -10.81
C TRP A 132 5.97 3.95 -11.55
N ARG A 133 7.08 4.25 -12.23
CA ARG A 133 7.90 3.25 -12.93
C ARG A 133 8.60 2.30 -11.95
N ASP A 134 8.97 2.77 -10.78
CA ASP A 134 9.60 1.94 -9.75
C ASP A 134 8.61 0.92 -9.19
N LEU A 135 7.37 1.35 -8.89
CA LEU A 135 6.29 0.45 -8.46
C LEU A 135 5.93 -0.58 -9.52
N ARG A 136 5.81 -0.16 -10.79
CA ARG A 136 5.49 -1.07 -11.90
C ARG A 136 6.61 -2.07 -12.16
N THR A 137 7.88 -1.68 -12.02
CA THR A 137 9.01 -2.58 -12.25
C THR A 137 9.22 -3.55 -11.10
N ALA A 138 8.87 -3.18 -9.86
CA ALA A 138 8.81 -4.10 -8.73
C ALA A 138 7.70 -5.15 -8.92
N LEU A 139 6.48 -4.71 -9.24
CA LEU A 139 5.35 -5.62 -9.45
C LEU A 139 5.55 -6.56 -10.64
N ARG A 140 6.16 -6.07 -11.71
CA ARG A 140 6.48 -6.89 -12.89
C ARG A 140 7.59 -7.91 -12.61
N ARG A 141 8.51 -7.61 -11.70
CA ARG A 141 9.54 -8.57 -11.26
C ARG A 141 8.92 -9.67 -10.42
N ASP A 142 8.01 -9.33 -9.51
CA ASP A 142 7.26 -10.28 -8.68
C ASP A 142 6.48 -11.29 -9.55
N LEU A 143 5.64 -10.78 -10.47
CA LEU A 143 4.84 -11.61 -11.37
C LEU A 143 5.68 -12.49 -12.31
N ALA A 144 6.88 -12.05 -12.69
CA ALA A 144 7.78 -12.85 -13.54
C ALA A 144 8.56 -13.92 -12.75
N HIS A 145 8.71 -13.73 -11.43
CA HIS A 145 9.39 -14.71 -10.58
C HIS A 145 8.48 -15.90 -10.28
N GLU A 146 7.17 -15.67 -10.06
CA GLU A 146 6.18 -16.74 -9.83
C GLU A 146 6.02 -17.67 -11.05
N VAL A 147 5.99 -17.11 -12.26
CA VAL A 147 5.81 -17.90 -13.50
C VAL A 147 7.04 -18.76 -13.84
N GLY A 148 8.22 -18.40 -13.34
CA GLY A 148 9.46 -19.15 -13.58
C GLY A 148 9.71 -20.31 -12.62
N GLU A 149 8.94 -20.42 -11.53
CA GLU A 149 9.04 -21.55 -10.58
C GLU A 149 8.08 -22.72 -10.92
N GLU A 150 7.22 -22.56 -11.93
CA GLU A 150 6.28 -23.59 -12.38
C GLU A 150 6.76 -24.45 -13.58
N GLU A 151 7.99 -24.25 -14.08
CA GLU A 151 8.68 -25.12 -15.07
C GLU A 151 9.78 -25.98 -14.42
#